data_AF-A0AA39DW25-F1
#
_entry.id   AF-A0AA39DW25-F1
#
_cell.length_a   1.000
_cell.length_b   1.000
_cell.length_c   1.000
_cell.angle_alpha   90.00
_cell.angle_beta   90.00
_cell.angle_gamma   90.00
#
_symmetry.space_group_name_H-M   'P 1'
#
loop_
_entity.id
_entity.type
_entity.pdbx_description
1 polymer ?
#
loop_
_entity_poly.entity_id
_entity_poly.type
_entity_poly.pdbx_seq_one_letter_code
_entity_poly.pdbx_strand_id
1 'polypeptide(L)'
;MSLVANEEFQHILRVLNTNVDGKQKIMFALTSIKGIGRRFANIVCKKADVDMNKRAGELSAAELENLMVIVANPRQFKIPDWFLNRKKDYKDGRYSQVVSNALDMKLRDDLERLKKIRFAIILVWMELLLELQLNCFHSCKAMGLKLKLISLFSFVICAYIIGFLELAFICYSFVIGRNHRGLRHYWGLRVRGQHTKTTGRRGKTVGVSKKR
;
A
#
# COMPACT_ATOMS: atom_id res chain seq x y z
N MET A 1 -42.14 -1.91 -9.47
CA MET A 1 -42.57 -1.98 -8.06
C MET A 1 -43.73 -2.94 -7.98
N SER A 2 -43.57 -4.11 -7.35
CA SER A 2 -44.71 -4.95 -7.01
C SER A 2 -45.48 -4.33 -5.84
N LEU A 3 -46.81 -4.45 -5.87
CA LEU A 3 -47.71 -3.95 -4.82
C LEU A 3 -47.76 -4.88 -3.60
N VAL A 4 -47.21 -6.09 -3.73
CA VAL A 4 -47.15 -7.11 -2.68
C VAL A 4 -45.69 -7.23 -2.22
N ALA A 5 -45.48 -7.20 -0.89
CA ALA A 5 -44.19 -7.54 -0.31
C ALA A 5 -43.88 -8.98 -0.70
N ASN A 6 -42.84 -9.20 -1.51
CA ASN A 6 -42.39 -10.55 -1.83
C ASN A 6 -42.08 -11.27 -0.51
N GLU A 7 -42.63 -12.47 -0.32
CA GLU A 7 -42.48 -13.26 0.91
C GLU A 7 -41.02 -13.66 1.18
N GLU A 8 -40.19 -13.69 0.13
CA GLU A 8 -38.76 -14.00 0.19
C GLU A 8 -37.87 -12.75 0.19
N PHE A 9 -38.15 -11.78 1.06
CA PHE A 9 -37.27 -10.62 1.20
C PHE A 9 -36.09 -10.90 2.14
N GLN A 10 -34.87 -10.85 1.60
CA GLN A 10 -33.66 -10.97 2.42
C GLN A 10 -33.23 -9.61 2.97
N HIS A 11 -33.38 -9.41 4.28
CA HIS A 11 -32.96 -8.16 4.93
C HIS A 11 -31.44 -7.97 4.97
N ILE A 12 -30.68 -9.05 5.16
CA ILE A 12 -29.22 -9.02 5.27
C ILE A 12 -28.64 -10.06 4.31
N LEU A 13 -27.80 -9.58 3.39
CA LEU A 13 -27.09 -10.42 2.44
C LEU A 13 -25.61 -10.47 2.85
N ARG A 14 -25.04 -11.67 2.92
CA ARG A 14 -23.60 -11.82 3.22
C ARG A 14 -22.83 -12.08 1.94
N VAL A 15 -22.12 -11.06 1.48
CA VAL A 15 -21.37 -11.08 0.22
C VAL A 15 -19.90 -10.75 0.51
N LEU A 16 -18.98 -11.61 0.05
CA LEU A 16 -17.53 -11.40 0.15
C LEU A 16 -17.04 -10.98 1.56
N ASN A 17 -17.50 -11.70 2.59
CA ASN A 17 -17.20 -11.45 4.01
C ASN A 17 -17.73 -10.13 4.59
N THR A 18 -18.67 -9.47 3.90
CA THR A 18 -19.31 -8.23 4.37
C THR A 18 -20.82 -8.39 4.45
N ASN A 19 -21.44 -7.69 5.41
CA ASN A 19 -22.90 -7.63 5.55
C ASN A 19 -23.43 -6.49 4.69
N VAL A 20 -24.30 -6.83 3.74
CA VAL A 20 -24.94 -5.92 2.79
C VAL A 20 -26.40 -5.74 3.22
N ASP A 21 -26.88 -4.50 3.26
CA ASP A 21 -28.27 -4.18 3.58
C ASP A 21 -29.19 -4.40 2.38
N GLY A 22 -30.18 -5.28 2.54
CA GLY A 22 -31.16 -5.64 1.52
C GLY A 22 -32.17 -4.54 1.20
N LYS A 23 -32.37 -3.57 2.11
CA LYS A 23 -33.33 -2.47 1.91
C LYS A 23 -32.87 -1.48 0.84
N GLN A 24 -31.56 -1.37 0.62
CA GLN A 24 -31.00 -0.44 -0.35
C GLN A 24 -31.13 -0.95 -1.78
N LYS A 25 -31.12 -0.04 -2.76
CA LYS A 25 -31.00 -0.43 -4.16
C LYS A 25 -29.67 -1.13 -4.40
N ILE A 26 -29.65 -2.10 -5.30
CA ILE A 26 -28.49 -2.99 -5.58
C ILE A 26 -27.21 -2.19 -5.82
N MET A 27 -27.29 -1.11 -6.60
CA MET A 27 -26.12 -0.26 -6.91
C MET A 27 -25.44 0.31 -5.65
N PHE A 28 -26.22 0.72 -4.65
CA PHE A 28 -25.68 1.28 -3.41
C PHE A 28 -25.29 0.19 -2.43
N ALA A 29 -26.09 -0.87 -2.36
CA ALA A 29 -25.83 -2.03 -1.52
C ALA A 29 -24.44 -2.61 -1.80
N LEU A 30 -24.07 -2.81 -3.08
CA LEU A 30 -22.75 -3.34 -3.47
C LEU A 30 -21.56 -2.44 -3.07
N THR A 31 -21.75 -1.15 -2.84
CA THR A 31 -20.66 -0.23 -2.43
C THR A 31 -20.21 -0.40 -0.99
N SER A 32 -20.96 -1.15 -0.19
CA SER A 32 -20.53 -1.58 1.14
C SER A 32 -19.27 -2.46 1.09
N ILE A 33 -19.07 -3.16 -0.03
CA ILE A 33 -17.91 -4.01 -0.26
C ILE A 33 -16.71 -3.15 -0.64
N LYS A 34 -15.60 -3.28 0.10
CA LYS A 34 -14.35 -2.58 -0.22
C LYS A 34 -13.84 -2.99 -1.61
N GLY A 35 -13.47 -1.99 -2.41
CA GLY A 35 -13.00 -2.19 -3.78
C GLY A 35 -14.08 -2.06 -4.85
N ILE A 36 -15.36 -2.00 -4.47
CA ILE A 36 -16.48 -1.73 -5.38
C ILE A 36 -16.99 -0.31 -5.15
N GLY A 37 -16.87 0.54 -6.17
CA GLY A 37 -17.45 1.89 -6.17
C GLY A 37 -18.79 1.95 -6.90
N ARG A 38 -19.49 3.09 -6.80
CA ARG A 38 -20.79 3.33 -7.48
C ARG A 38 -20.74 3.04 -8.98
N ARG A 39 -19.68 3.50 -9.66
CA ARG A 39 -19.49 3.26 -11.10
C ARG A 39 -19.25 1.79 -11.43
N PHE A 40 -18.48 1.10 -10.59
CA PHE A 40 -18.17 -0.31 -10.79
C PHE A 40 -19.43 -1.16 -10.59
N ALA A 41 -20.16 -0.90 -9.51
CA ALA A 41 -21.44 -1.55 -9.24
C ALA A 41 -22.44 -1.39 -10.41
N ASN A 42 -22.57 -0.18 -10.96
CA ASN A 42 -23.46 0.06 -12.11
C ASN A 42 -23.08 -0.79 -13.34
N ILE A 43 -21.79 -0.83 -13.69
CA ILE A 43 -21.32 -1.66 -14.82
C ILE A 43 -21.56 -3.14 -14.55
N VAL A 44 -21.27 -3.61 -13.34
CA VAL A 44 -21.49 -5.02 -12.98
C VAL A 44 -22.97 -5.38 -13.08
N CYS A 45 -23.89 -4.55 -12.56
CA CYS A 45 -25.33 -4.78 -12.69
C CYS A 45 -25.79 -4.80 -14.16
N LYS A 46 -25.26 -3.91 -15.00
CA LYS A 46 -25.53 -3.89 -16.45
C LYS A 46 -24.97 -5.09 -17.20
N LYS A 47 -23.90 -5.70 -16.70
CA LYS A 47 -23.29 -6.90 -17.31
C LYS A 47 -23.92 -8.19 -16.81
N ALA A 48 -24.54 -8.16 -15.63
CA ALA A 48 -25.30 -9.26 -15.06
C ALA A 48 -26.77 -9.26 -15.49
N ASP A 49 -27.18 -8.29 -16.32
CA ASP A 49 -28.57 -8.08 -16.75
C ASP A 49 -29.56 -7.97 -15.58
N VAL A 50 -29.11 -7.37 -14.46
CA VAL A 50 -29.94 -7.10 -13.29
C VAL A 50 -30.47 -5.67 -13.35
N ASP A 51 -31.78 -5.50 -13.15
CA ASP A 51 -32.38 -4.18 -13.09
C ASP A 51 -31.84 -3.36 -11.89
N MET A 52 -31.47 -2.11 -12.17
CA MET A 52 -30.91 -1.17 -11.18
C MET A 52 -31.94 -0.67 -10.17
N ASN A 53 -33.24 -0.74 -10.47
CA ASN A 53 -34.28 -0.27 -9.58
C ASN A 53 -34.72 -1.31 -8.55
N LYS A 54 -34.41 -2.59 -8.79
CA LYS A 54 -34.59 -3.66 -7.81
C LYS A 54 -33.84 -3.36 -6.50
N ARG A 55 -34.42 -3.83 -5.40
CA ARG A 55 -33.74 -3.79 -4.09
C ARG A 55 -32.80 -4.98 -3.96
N ALA A 56 -31.77 -4.85 -3.13
CA ALA A 56 -30.82 -5.92 -2.91
C ALA A 56 -31.48 -7.17 -2.29
N GLY A 57 -32.45 -6.98 -1.39
CA GLY A 57 -33.17 -8.08 -0.74
C GLY A 57 -34.14 -8.84 -1.63
N GLU A 58 -34.39 -8.38 -2.86
CA GLU A 58 -35.23 -9.03 -3.86
C GLU A 58 -34.41 -9.89 -4.85
N LEU A 59 -33.07 -9.95 -4.69
CA LEU A 59 -32.20 -10.72 -5.56
C LEU A 59 -32.34 -12.22 -5.32
N SER A 60 -32.42 -12.98 -6.41
CA SER A 60 -32.27 -14.43 -6.36
C SER A 60 -30.81 -14.84 -6.08
N ALA A 61 -30.61 -16.04 -5.55
CA ALA A 61 -29.26 -16.57 -5.31
C ALA A 61 -28.44 -16.68 -6.62
N ALA A 62 -29.09 -17.05 -7.73
CA ALA A 62 -28.44 -17.16 -9.04
C ALA A 62 -27.97 -15.79 -9.59
N GLU A 63 -28.80 -14.75 -9.49
CA GLU A 63 -28.40 -13.39 -9.87
C GLU A 63 -27.21 -12.90 -9.02
N LEU A 64 -27.20 -13.24 -7.73
CA LEU A 64 -26.11 -12.88 -6.82
C LEU A 64 -24.79 -13.60 -7.16
N GLU A 65 -24.85 -14.88 -7.52
CA GLU A 65 -23.68 -15.63 -8.01
C GLU A 65 -23.13 -15.04 -9.32
N ASN A 66 -23.99 -14.69 -10.27
CA ASN A 66 -23.59 -14.05 -11.52
C ASN A 66 -22.86 -12.73 -11.26
N LEU A 67 -23.36 -11.90 -10.34
CA LEU A 67 -22.68 -10.68 -9.91
C LEU A 67 -21.29 -10.98 -9.33
N MET A 68 -21.15 -12.03 -8.51
CA MET A 68 -19.86 -12.42 -7.94
C MET A 68 -18.87 -12.90 -8.99
N VAL A 69 -19.30 -13.68 -9.98
CA VAL A 69 -18.45 -14.17 -11.07
C VAL A 69 -17.92 -13.00 -11.90
N ILE A 70 -18.76 -12.01 -12.20
CA ILE A 70 -18.36 -10.79 -12.93
C ILE A 70 -17.35 -9.98 -12.12
N VAL A 71 -17.55 -9.87 -10.81
CA VAL A 71 -16.63 -9.15 -9.91
C VAL A 71 -15.27 -9.85 -9.83
N ALA A 72 -15.24 -11.18 -9.80
CA ALA A 72 -14.00 -11.96 -9.76
C ALA A 72 -13.24 -11.86 -11.09
N ASN A 73 -13.95 -11.95 -12.23
CA ASN A 73 -13.34 -12.02 -13.57
C ASN A 73 -13.86 -10.93 -14.53
N PRO A 74 -13.61 -9.64 -14.25
CA PRO A 74 -14.19 -8.54 -15.04
C PRO A 74 -13.75 -8.50 -16.51
N ARG A 75 -12.56 -9.03 -16.82
CA ARG A 75 -12.00 -9.03 -18.18
C ARG A 75 -12.80 -9.91 -19.15
N GLN A 76 -13.33 -11.03 -18.66
CA GLN A 76 -14.14 -11.95 -19.46
C GLN A 76 -15.46 -11.31 -19.90
N PHE A 77 -16.01 -10.41 -19.07
CA PHE A 77 -17.27 -9.70 -19.33
C PHE A 77 -17.10 -8.38 -20.10
N LYS A 78 -16.00 -8.24 -20.85
CA LYS A 78 -15.70 -7.07 -21.69
C LYS A 78 -15.61 -5.75 -20.90
N ILE A 79 -15.10 -5.78 -19.67
CA ILE A 79 -14.75 -4.57 -18.92
C ILE A 79 -13.32 -4.16 -19.30
N PRO A 80 -13.08 -2.89 -19.69
CA PRO A 80 -11.77 -2.49 -20.21
C PRO A 80 -10.70 -2.39 -19.11
N ASP A 81 -9.46 -2.67 -19.48
CA ASP A 81 -8.32 -2.80 -18.56
C ASP A 81 -8.02 -1.50 -17.77
N TRP A 82 -8.34 -0.33 -18.32
CA TRP A 82 -8.13 0.97 -17.66
C TRP A 82 -9.05 1.18 -16.45
N PHE A 83 -10.16 0.44 -16.36
CA PHE A 83 -11.20 0.57 -15.34
C PHE A 83 -10.93 -0.24 -14.06
N LEU A 84 -10.05 -1.24 -14.11
CA LEU A 84 -9.74 -2.07 -12.96
C LEU A 84 -8.92 -1.31 -11.91
N ASN A 85 -9.08 -1.70 -10.64
CA ASN A 85 -8.39 -1.07 -9.50
C ASN A 85 -6.87 -1.25 -9.57
N ARG A 86 -6.38 -2.47 -9.86
CA ARG A 86 -4.95 -2.79 -9.83
C ARG A 86 -4.47 -3.11 -11.23
N LYS A 87 -3.80 -2.12 -11.82
CA LYS A 87 -3.29 -2.17 -13.19
C LYS A 87 -1.80 -2.47 -13.16
N LYS A 88 -1.37 -3.49 -13.91
CA LYS A 88 0.03 -3.93 -14.04
C LYS A 88 0.71 -4.12 -12.67
N ASP A 89 0.37 -5.22 -11.99
CA ASP A 89 1.00 -5.53 -10.70
C ASP A 89 2.52 -5.80 -10.85
N TYR A 90 3.32 -5.49 -9.83
CA TYR A 90 4.78 -5.65 -9.90
C TYR A 90 5.25 -7.11 -9.80
N LYS A 91 4.46 -8.00 -9.19
CA LYS A 91 4.77 -9.43 -9.13
C LYS A 91 4.36 -10.13 -10.43
N ASP A 92 3.09 -10.01 -10.77
CA ASP A 92 2.48 -10.84 -11.80
C ASP A 92 2.32 -10.12 -13.15
N GLY A 93 2.46 -8.79 -13.21
CA GLY A 93 2.22 -7.98 -14.40
C GLY A 93 0.75 -7.90 -14.85
N ARG A 94 -0.14 -8.68 -14.22
CA ARG A 94 -1.56 -8.82 -14.60
C ARG A 94 -2.39 -7.62 -14.14
N TYR A 95 -3.53 -7.43 -14.82
CA TYR A 95 -4.58 -6.49 -14.46
C TYR A 95 -5.64 -7.24 -13.66
N SER A 96 -5.96 -6.76 -12.47
CA SER A 96 -6.93 -7.42 -11.59
C SER A 96 -7.82 -6.43 -10.84
N GLN A 97 -9.04 -6.88 -10.58
CA GLN A 97 -9.94 -6.21 -9.66
C GLN A 97 -9.76 -6.85 -8.30
N VAL A 98 -9.37 -6.04 -7.33
CA VAL A 98 -9.13 -6.51 -5.97
C VAL A 98 -10.28 -6.05 -5.08
N VAL A 99 -10.84 -6.99 -4.33
CA VAL A 99 -12.08 -6.82 -3.56
C VAL A 99 -11.88 -7.28 -2.11
N SER A 100 -12.69 -6.74 -1.21
CA SER A 100 -12.80 -7.12 0.21
C SER A 100 -11.44 -7.24 0.92
N ASN A 101 -11.12 -8.44 1.43
CA ASN A 101 -9.92 -8.70 2.23
C ASN A 101 -8.65 -8.72 1.38
N ALA A 102 -8.75 -9.14 0.12
CA ALA A 102 -7.61 -9.16 -0.80
C ALA A 102 -7.08 -7.74 -1.02
N LEU A 103 -7.95 -6.72 -1.00
CA LEU A 103 -7.54 -5.32 -1.16
C LEU A 103 -6.68 -4.86 0.01
N ASP A 104 -7.10 -5.20 1.23
CA ASP A 104 -6.37 -4.88 2.45
C ASP A 104 -5.03 -5.62 2.52
N MET A 105 -4.95 -6.88 2.05
CA MET A 105 -3.69 -7.63 2.00
C MET A 105 -2.72 -7.02 0.98
N LYS A 106 -3.16 -6.79 -0.26
CA LYS A 106 -2.30 -6.21 -1.30
C LYS A 106 -1.75 -4.84 -0.89
N LEU A 107 -2.56 -4.01 -0.23
CA LEU A 107 -2.10 -2.72 0.28
C LEU A 107 -1.04 -2.85 1.38
N ARG A 108 -1.15 -3.88 2.25
CA ARG A 108 -0.12 -4.16 3.26
C ARG A 108 1.19 -4.61 2.63
N ASP A 109 1.13 -5.55 1.68
CA ASP A 109 2.30 -6.02 0.93
C ASP A 109 3.02 -4.85 0.25
N ASP A 110 2.26 -3.93 -0.36
CA ASP A 110 2.80 -2.76 -1.05
C ASP A 110 3.51 -1.81 -0.08
N LEU A 111 2.94 -1.58 1.10
CA LEU A 111 3.55 -0.77 2.15
C LEU A 111 4.81 -1.44 2.73
N GLU A 112 4.78 -2.76 2.92
CA GLU A 112 5.91 -3.50 3.46
C GLU A 112 7.07 -3.55 2.47
N ARG A 113 6.78 -3.74 1.18
CA ARG A 113 7.76 -3.60 0.10
C ARG A 113 8.43 -2.23 0.13
N LEU A 114 7.63 -1.15 0.24
CA LEU A 114 8.17 0.22 0.32
C LEU A 114 9.05 0.45 1.55
N LYS A 115 8.78 -0.23 2.68
CA LYS A 115 9.62 -0.18 3.88
C LYS A 115 10.92 -0.97 3.69
N LYS A 116 10.85 -2.19 3.12
CA LYS A 116 11.99 -3.10 2.93
C LYS A 116 13.05 -2.55 1.98
N ILE A 117 12.66 -1.88 0.89
CA ILE A 117 13.59 -1.33 -0.11
C ILE A 117 14.65 -0.40 0.52
N ARG A 118 14.32 0.33 1.61
CA ARG A 118 15.27 1.28 2.22
C ARG A 118 16.08 0.70 3.38
N PHE A 119 15.59 -0.30 4.11
CA PHE A 119 16.38 -0.95 5.17
C PHE A 119 17.65 -1.60 4.61
N ALA A 120 17.55 -2.25 3.45
CA ALA A 120 18.71 -2.82 2.76
C ALA A 120 19.76 -1.75 2.39
N ILE A 121 19.30 -0.59 1.91
CA ILE A 121 20.17 0.51 1.47
C ILE A 121 20.93 1.14 2.67
N ILE A 122 20.26 1.31 3.81
CA ILE A 122 20.88 1.85 5.03
C ILE A 122 21.87 0.84 5.64
N LEU A 123 21.51 -0.45 5.67
CA LEU A 123 22.37 -1.50 6.23
C LEU A 123 23.64 -1.70 5.39
N VAL A 124 23.53 -1.75 4.06
CA VAL A 124 24.68 -1.87 3.15
C VAL A 124 25.65 -0.69 3.29
N TRP A 125 25.13 0.52 3.53
CA TRP A 125 25.96 1.69 3.80
C TRP A 125 26.66 1.63 5.16
N MET A 126 25.99 1.10 6.18
CA MET A 126 26.58 0.90 7.50
C MET A 126 27.69 -0.16 7.48
N GLU A 127 27.51 -1.20 6.68
CA GLU A 127 28.46 -2.32 6.50
C GLU A 127 29.72 -1.86 5.75
N LEU A 128 29.57 -1.13 4.62
CA LEU A 128 30.70 -0.51 3.90
C LEU A 128 31.50 0.48 4.77
N LEU A 129 30.82 1.19 5.66
CA LEU A 129 31.47 2.09 6.60
C LEU A 129 32.26 1.34 7.68
N LEU A 130 31.74 0.20 8.15
CA LEU A 130 32.47 -0.67 9.05
C LEU A 130 33.71 -1.28 8.38
N GLU A 131 33.59 -1.74 7.13
CA GLU A 131 34.70 -2.29 6.35
C GLU A 131 35.81 -1.26 6.09
N LEU A 132 35.45 0.00 5.80
CA LEU A 132 36.41 1.10 5.67
C LEU A 132 37.18 1.38 6.97
N GLN A 133 36.53 1.28 8.13
CA GLN A 133 37.21 1.43 9.42
C GLN A 133 38.15 0.25 9.72
N LEU A 134 37.73 -0.98 9.42
CA LEU A 134 38.54 -2.20 9.62
C LEU A 134 39.78 -2.23 8.72
N ASN A 135 39.66 -1.82 7.46
CA ASN A 135 40.79 -1.75 6.53
C ASN A 135 41.83 -0.67 6.92
N CYS A 136 41.39 0.48 7.46
CA CYS A 136 42.31 1.46 8.05
C CYS A 136 43.07 0.88 9.26
N PHE A 137 42.41 0.07 10.10
CA PHE A 137 43.02 -0.53 11.28
C PHE A 137 44.07 -1.59 10.91
N HIS A 138 43.82 -2.39 9.88
CA HIS A 138 44.77 -3.40 9.38
C HIS A 138 46.01 -2.76 8.73
N SER A 139 45.85 -1.67 7.98
CA SER A 139 46.97 -0.96 7.35
C SER A 139 47.90 -0.28 8.37
N CYS A 140 47.35 0.26 9.46
CA CYS A 140 48.14 0.81 10.57
C CYS A 140 48.98 -0.25 11.32
N LYS A 141 48.52 -1.50 11.37
CA LYS A 141 49.24 -2.61 12.05
C LYS A 141 50.45 -3.10 11.26
N ALA A 142 50.43 -2.98 9.94
CA ALA A 142 51.51 -3.42 9.04
C ALA A 142 52.74 -2.48 9.03
N MET A 143 52.58 -1.22 9.45
CA MET A 143 53.65 -0.19 9.39
C MET A 143 54.52 -0.06 10.65
N GLY A 144 54.29 -0.84 11.71
CA GLY A 144 55.23 -0.92 12.85
C GLY A 144 55.53 0.40 13.58
N LEU A 145 54.59 1.35 13.64
CA LEU A 145 54.77 2.61 14.38
C LEU A 145 54.58 2.42 15.90
N LYS A 146 55.40 3.11 16.71
CA LYS A 146 55.30 3.13 18.18
C LYS A 146 53.91 3.62 18.66
N LEU A 147 53.37 2.96 19.70
CA LEU A 147 52.01 3.13 20.27
C LEU A 147 51.52 4.58 20.48
N LYS A 148 52.41 5.57 20.71
CA LYS A 148 52.03 6.97 20.95
C LYS A 148 51.72 7.78 19.69
N LEU A 149 52.27 7.42 18.52
CA LEU A 149 51.91 8.09 17.25
C LEU A 149 50.60 7.52 16.67
N ILE A 150 50.32 6.24 16.94
CA ILE A 150 49.09 5.56 16.49
C ILE A 150 47.84 6.22 17.10
N SER A 151 47.89 6.68 18.36
CA SER A 151 46.72 7.32 18.99
C SER A 151 46.36 8.68 18.37
N LEU A 152 47.36 9.49 18.00
CA LEU A 152 47.16 10.79 17.36
C LEU A 152 46.75 10.64 15.89
N PHE A 153 47.37 9.72 15.14
CA PHE A 153 46.99 9.44 13.76
C PHE A 153 45.59 8.82 13.65
N SER A 154 45.24 7.94 14.60
CA SER A 154 43.89 7.39 14.70
C SER A 154 42.84 8.46 15.04
N PHE A 155 43.15 9.47 15.85
CA PHE A 155 42.22 10.55 16.16
C PHE A 155 41.94 11.45 14.95
N VAL A 156 42.96 11.79 14.16
CA VAL A 156 42.81 12.63 12.97
C VAL A 156 42.09 11.88 11.83
N ILE A 157 42.43 10.60 11.62
CA ILE A 157 41.73 9.76 10.64
C ILE A 157 40.28 9.51 11.08
N CYS A 158 40.02 9.28 12.37
CA CYS A 158 38.66 9.09 12.87
C CYS A 158 37.83 10.38 12.74
N ALA A 159 38.41 11.56 13.00
CA ALA A 159 37.73 12.85 12.79
C ALA A 159 37.44 13.13 11.31
N TYR A 160 38.36 12.81 10.40
CA TYR A 160 38.13 12.93 8.96
C TYR A 160 37.08 11.93 8.45
N ILE A 161 37.09 10.70 8.95
CA ILE A 161 36.08 9.68 8.64
C ILE A 161 34.71 10.09 9.18
N ILE A 162 34.62 10.63 10.40
CA ILE A 162 33.38 11.15 10.99
C ILE A 162 32.84 12.36 10.19
N GLY A 163 33.69 13.29 9.78
CA GLY A 163 33.30 14.42 8.94
C GLY A 163 32.84 13.99 7.54
N PHE A 164 33.51 13.02 6.93
CA PHE A 164 33.12 12.44 5.65
C PHE A 164 31.83 11.61 5.76
N LEU A 165 31.61 10.94 6.89
CA LEU A 165 30.37 10.24 7.27
C LEU A 165 29.19 11.21 7.37
N GLU A 166 29.36 12.36 8.04
CA GLU A 166 28.29 13.35 8.16
C GLU A 166 27.95 13.99 6.82
N LEU A 167 28.96 14.36 6.02
CA LEU A 167 28.77 14.86 4.67
C LEU A 167 28.15 13.80 3.75
N ALA A 168 28.56 12.55 3.88
CA ALA A 168 27.94 11.43 3.17
C ALA A 168 26.49 11.22 3.62
N PHE A 169 26.15 11.41 4.90
CA PHE A 169 24.78 11.33 5.43
C PHE A 169 23.89 12.48 4.92
N ILE A 170 24.46 13.67 4.78
CA ILE A 170 23.82 14.86 4.20
C ILE A 170 23.62 14.68 2.68
N CYS A 171 24.64 14.19 1.96
CA CYS A 171 24.53 13.82 0.55
C CYS A 171 23.56 12.64 0.33
N TYR A 172 23.52 11.67 1.25
CA TYR A 172 22.55 10.57 1.22
C TYR A 172 21.13 11.09 1.36
N SER A 173 20.92 12.05 2.26
CA SER A 173 19.66 12.76 2.45
C SER A 173 19.19 13.48 1.19
N PHE A 174 20.12 13.88 0.31
CA PHE A 174 19.83 14.50 -0.98
C PHE A 174 19.55 13.47 -2.11
N VAL A 175 20.19 12.30 -2.09
CA VAL A 175 19.92 11.17 -3.03
C VAL A 175 18.62 10.40 -2.68
N ILE A 176 18.05 10.61 -1.50
CA ILE A 176 16.78 10.06 -0.98
C ILE A 176 15.51 10.51 -1.77
N GLY A 177 15.63 11.12 -2.94
CA GLY A 177 14.51 11.67 -3.71
C GLY A 177 13.43 10.67 -4.18
N ARG A 178 13.73 9.36 -4.32
CA ARG A 178 12.80 8.42 -4.98
C ARG A 178 11.96 7.51 -4.07
N ASN A 179 12.36 7.24 -2.82
CA ASN A 179 11.64 6.29 -1.95
C ASN A 179 11.44 6.71 -0.47
N HIS A 180 11.33 8.02 -0.20
CA HIS A 180 10.91 8.55 1.12
C HIS A 180 9.46 8.15 1.52
N ARG A 181 8.67 7.66 0.57
CA ARG A 181 7.25 7.32 0.79
C ARG A 181 7.04 6.21 1.81
N GLY A 182 7.87 5.15 1.77
CA GLY A 182 7.78 4.02 2.71
C GLY A 182 8.02 4.40 4.18
N LEU A 183 9.05 5.22 4.45
CA LEU A 183 9.32 5.70 5.81
C LEU A 183 8.26 6.67 6.32
N ARG A 184 7.70 7.54 5.46
CA ARG A 184 6.58 8.40 5.87
C ARG A 184 5.37 7.59 6.29
N HIS A 185 5.08 6.48 5.61
CA HIS A 185 4.04 5.54 6.05
C HIS A 185 4.39 4.84 7.37
N TYR A 186 5.65 4.53 7.63
CA TYR A 186 6.09 3.98 8.92
C TYR A 186 5.92 4.98 10.06
N TRP A 187 6.35 6.23 9.87
CA TRP A 187 6.23 7.32 10.86
C TRP A 187 4.82 7.95 10.93
N GLY A 188 3.87 7.49 10.11
CA GLY A 188 2.51 8.05 10.09
C GLY A 188 2.43 9.50 9.58
N LEU A 189 3.42 9.92 8.81
CA LEU A 189 3.50 11.25 8.20
C LEU A 189 2.83 11.28 6.83
N ARG A 190 2.44 12.48 6.40
CA ARG A 190 1.89 12.72 5.07
C ARG A 190 2.90 12.39 3.97
N VAL A 191 2.44 11.69 2.92
CA VAL A 191 3.31 11.06 1.91
C VAL A 191 3.46 11.87 0.62
N ARG A 192 2.48 12.73 0.27
CA ARG A 192 2.42 13.44 -1.02
C ARG A 192 3.07 14.83 -1.01
N GLY A 193 3.99 15.09 -0.08
CA GLY A 193 4.69 16.38 0.01
C GLY A 193 3.86 17.55 0.56
N GLN A 194 2.74 17.27 1.23
CA GLN A 194 1.95 18.35 1.85
C GLN A 194 2.69 19.02 3.00
N HIS A 195 2.49 20.34 3.17
CA HIS A 195 3.05 21.09 4.29
C HIS A 195 2.44 20.65 5.63
N THR A 196 3.30 20.25 6.57
CA THR A 196 2.92 19.77 7.91
C THR A 196 3.05 20.83 9.01
N LYS A 197 3.48 22.06 8.66
CA LYS A 197 3.65 23.16 9.63
C LYS A 197 2.32 23.63 10.23
N THR A 198 1.26 23.69 9.44
CA THR A 198 -0.06 24.21 9.88
C THR A 198 -1.17 23.15 9.83
N THR A 199 -0.98 22.05 9.08
CA THR A 199 -2.03 21.04 8.86
C THR A 199 -1.68 19.70 9.52
N GLY A 200 -2.70 18.90 9.86
CA GLY A 200 -2.50 17.58 10.48
C GLY A 200 -2.16 17.62 11.98
N ARG A 201 -2.57 18.68 12.68
CA ARG A 201 -2.38 18.85 14.14
C ARG A 201 -3.28 17.93 14.99
N ARG A 202 -4.39 17.45 14.43
CA ARG A 202 -5.30 16.48 15.08
C ARG A 202 -5.21 15.13 14.34
N GLY A 203 -4.62 14.13 14.99
CA GLY A 203 -4.58 12.73 14.53
C GLY A 203 -3.46 12.37 13.54
N LYS A 204 -3.22 11.06 13.40
CA LYS A 204 -2.27 10.50 12.40
C LYS A 204 -2.87 10.66 11.00
N THR A 205 -2.19 11.40 10.11
CA THR A 205 -2.64 11.54 8.71
C THR A 205 -2.17 10.32 7.90
N VAL A 206 -2.72 9.14 8.19
CA VAL A 206 -2.42 7.95 7.39
C VAL A 206 -3.21 8.07 6.08
N GLY A 207 -2.52 7.94 4.95
CA GLY A 207 -3.15 7.98 3.61
C GLY A 207 -4.10 6.82 3.31
N VAL A 208 -4.24 5.88 4.25
CA VAL A 208 -5.14 4.72 4.16
C VAL A 208 -6.15 4.85 5.29
N SER A 209 -7.39 5.23 4.93
CA SER A 209 -8.52 5.19 5.86
C SER A 209 -9.25 3.86 5.70
N LYS A 210 -9.55 3.22 6.82
CA LYS A 210 -10.51 2.12 6.86
C LYS A 210 -11.80 2.68 7.42
N LYS A 211 -12.91 2.48 6.70
CA LYS A 211 -14.25 2.66 7.27
C LYS A 211 -14.39 1.61 8.38
N ARG A 212 -14.73 2.08 9.59
CA ARG A 212 -15.09 1.22 10.72
C ARG A 212 -16.53 0.76 10.55
#